data_AF-A0A956XA78-F1
#
_entry.id   AF-A0A956XA78-F1
#
_cell.length_a   1.000
_cell.length_b   1.000
_cell.length_c   1.000
_cell.angle_alpha   90.00
_cell.angle_beta   90.00
_cell.angle_gamma   90.00
#
_symmetry.space_group_name_H-M   'P 1'
#
loop_
_entity.id
_entity.type
_entity.pdbx_description
1 polymer ?
#
loop_
_entity_poly.entity_id
_entity_poly.type
_entity_poly.pdbx_seq_one_letter_code
_entity_poly.pdbx_strand_id
1 'polypeptide(L)'
;MQSFRHRAESAARANFMGAFPNFYEATYGLDTVGGTIFVKTDAAEWRDVPLAELDNASLGDFGARMRATNAYASRNGFVGGFPTFFDADYGNGTVCGTVLLKPEAAEWRDVPLSELGNPDLNDIEARFRGTQDYANRHGFVGGFPNLFHAEPAVGRWQVMREVVCGTVLLKPGFAEWRDVLLSRAPA
;
A
#
# COMPACT_ATOMS: atom_id res chain seq x y z
N MET A 1 9.94 -5.20 -0.82
CA MET A 1 10.54 -3.86 -0.68
C MET A 1 11.03 -3.26 -2.00
N GLN A 2 11.87 -3.96 -2.77
CA GLN A 2 12.37 -3.45 -4.06
C GLN A 2 11.26 -3.01 -5.01
N SER A 3 10.15 -3.76 -5.08
CA SER A 3 9.00 -3.38 -5.90
C SER A 3 8.51 -1.97 -5.55
N PHE A 4 8.31 -1.64 -4.28
CA PHE A 4 7.87 -0.30 -3.85
C PHE A 4 8.85 0.80 -4.22
N ARG A 5 10.17 0.59 -4.02
CA ARG A 5 11.19 1.57 -4.44
C ARG A 5 11.10 1.86 -5.93
N HIS A 6 11.00 0.82 -6.74
CA HIS A 6 10.87 0.96 -8.18
C HIS A 6 9.60 1.72 -8.59
N ARG A 7 8.49 1.53 -7.87
CA ARG A 7 7.24 2.25 -8.15
C ARG A 7 7.33 3.71 -7.69
N ALA A 8 8.00 3.99 -6.57
CA ALA A 8 8.27 5.35 -6.14
C ALA A 8 9.14 6.12 -7.16
N GLU A 9 10.19 5.51 -7.71
CA GLU A 9 11.01 6.11 -8.78
C GLU A 9 10.18 6.37 -10.05
N SER A 10 9.33 5.42 -10.42
CA SER A 10 8.46 5.56 -11.59
C SER A 10 7.42 6.66 -11.40
N ALA A 11 6.85 6.79 -10.19
CA ALA A 11 5.94 7.87 -9.83
C ALA A 11 6.61 9.24 -9.91
N ALA A 12 7.83 9.37 -9.36
CA ALA A 12 8.60 10.60 -9.41
C ALA A 12 8.87 11.04 -10.85
N ARG A 13 9.31 10.12 -11.71
CA ARG A 13 9.54 10.39 -13.15
C ARG A 13 8.27 10.78 -13.90
N ALA A 14 7.11 10.30 -13.46
CA ALA A 14 5.82 10.55 -14.08
C ALA A 14 5.03 11.71 -13.43
N ASN A 15 5.62 12.45 -12.49
CA ASN A 15 5.00 13.56 -11.76
C ASN A 15 3.77 13.14 -10.92
N PHE A 16 3.89 12.02 -10.20
CA PHE A 16 2.92 11.55 -9.19
C PHE A 16 3.51 11.64 -7.78
N MET A 17 2.65 11.75 -6.76
CA MET A 17 3.10 11.81 -5.36
C MET A 17 3.78 10.52 -4.90
N GLY A 18 3.32 9.39 -5.46
CA GLY A 18 3.87 8.07 -5.18
C GLY A 18 3.13 7.01 -5.96
N ALA A 19 3.64 5.78 -5.92
CA ALA A 19 2.95 4.64 -6.49
C ALA A 19 3.29 3.36 -5.73
N PHE A 20 2.40 2.38 -5.81
CA PHE A 20 2.59 1.06 -5.21
C PHE A 20 2.15 -0.05 -6.18
N PRO A 21 2.79 -1.23 -6.12
CA PRO A 21 2.40 -2.38 -6.93
C PRO A 21 1.07 -2.98 -6.46
N ASN A 22 0.24 -3.44 -7.39
CA ASN A 22 -0.90 -4.33 -7.08
C ASN A 22 -0.53 -5.83 -7.17
N PHE A 23 0.74 -6.12 -7.54
CA PHE A 23 1.32 -7.46 -7.68
C PHE A 23 0.64 -8.38 -8.71
N TYR A 24 -0.09 -7.79 -9.66
CA TYR A 24 -0.37 -8.44 -10.93
C TYR A 24 0.77 -8.19 -11.92
N GLU A 25 1.14 -9.22 -12.66
CA GLU A 25 2.17 -9.15 -13.69
C GLU A 25 1.62 -9.67 -15.02
N ALA A 26 2.12 -9.10 -16.11
CA ALA A 26 1.80 -9.51 -17.47
C ALA A 26 3.07 -9.54 -18.31
N THR A 27 3.10 -10.38 -19.35
CA THR A 27 4.21 -10.42 -20.30
C THR A 27 3.69 -10.09 -21.70
N TYR A 28 4.29 -9.07 -22.30
CA TYR A 28 3.99 -8.58 -23.65
C TYR A 28 5.24 -8.71 -24.52
N GLY A 29 5.31 -9.79 -25.30
CA GLY A 29 6.52 -10.10 -26.07
C GLY A 29 7.72 -10.36 -25.16
N LEU A 30 8.75 -9.52 -25.25
CA LEU A 30 9.95 -9.63 -24.41
C LEU A 30 9.84 -8.89 -23.07
N ASP A 31 8.81 -8.06 -22.89
CA ASP A 31 8.68 -7.19 -21.73
C ASP A 31 7.75 -7.82 -20.70
N THR A 32 8.20 -7.97 -19.46
CA THR A 32 7.34 -8.30 -18.31
C THR A 32 7.05 -7.01 -17.55
N VAL A 33 5.78 -6.74 -17.31
CA VAL A 33 5.28 -5.54 -16.63
C VAL A 33 4.51 -5.91 -15.36
N GLY A 34 4.46 -4.98 -14.43
CA GLY A 34 3.70 -5.10 -13.19
C GLY A 34 2.67 -3.99 -13.06
N GLY A 35 1.44 -4.37 -12.71
CA GLY A 35 0.37 -3.45 -12.41
C GLY A 35 0.73 -2.55 -11.23
N THR A 36 0.51 -1.26 -11.42
CA THR A 36 0.93 -0.23 -10.46
C THR A 36 -0.16 0.83 -10.34
N ILE A 37 -0.46 1.23 -9.10
CA ILE A 37 -1.37 2.34 -8.81
C ILE A 37 -0.54 3.59 -8.54
N PHE A 38 -0.73 4.61 -9.38
CA PHE A 38 -0.09 5.91 -9.28
C PHE A 38 -1.03 6.90 -8.58
N VAL A 39 -0.55 7.54 -7.51
CA VAL A 39 -1.30 8.47 -6.65
C VAL A 39 -1.00 9.90 -7.06
N LYS A 40 -2.04 10.67 -7.40
CA LYS A 40 -1.89 12.04 -7.91
C LYS A 40 -1.31 12.98 -6.84
N THR A 41 -0.71 14.07 -7.29
CA THR A 41 -0.03 15.05 -6.42
C THR A 41 -0.95 15.75 -5.42
N ASP A 42 -2.23 15.91 -5.76
CA ASP A 42 -3.24 16.51 -4.89
C ASP A 42 -3.87 15.49 -3.92
N ALA A 43 -3.78 14.20 -4.22
CA ALA A 43 -4.38 13.11 -3.45
C ALA A 43 -3.63 12.72 -2.16
N ALA A 44 -2.36 13.10 -2.05
CA ALA A 44 -1.48 12.63 -1.00
C ALA A 44 -0.41 13.67 -0.62
N GLU A 45 0.31 13.38 0.44
CA GLU A 45 1.52 14.09 0.86
C GLU A 45 2.68 13.12 0.95
N TRP A 46 3.86 13.54 0.51
CA TRP A 46 5.10 12.83 0.77
C TRP A 46 5.82 13.46 1.96
N ARG A 47 6.35 12.64 2.87
CA ARG A 47 7.13 13.08 4.02
C ARG A 47 8.33 12.17 4.26
N ASP A 48 9.43 12.77 4.67
CA ASP A 48 10.48 12.08 5.43
C ASP A 48 10.03 11.97 6.88
N VAL A 49 9.62 10.78 7.29
CA VAL A 49 9.13 10.52 8.66
C VAL A 49 10.27 9.91 9.48
N PRO A 50 10.63 10.49 10.65
CA PRO A 50 11.63 9.90 11.52
C PRO A 50 11.27 8.47 11.91
N LEU A 51 12.24 7.55 11.89
CA LEU A 51 12.04 6.14 12.23
C LEU A 51 11.46 5.97 13.65
N ALA A 52 11.83 6.87 14.56
CA ALA A 52 11.28 6.93 15.92
C ALA A 52 9.76 7.24 15.94
N GLU A 53 9.25 8.03 14.99
CA GLU A 53 7.81 8.31 14.84
C GLU A 53 7.06 7.14 14.20
N LEU A 54 7.80 6.19 13.59
CA LEU A 54 7.31 4.91 13.07
C LEU A 54 7.55 3.76 14.07
N ASP A 55 7.56 4.07 15.37
CA ASP A 55 7.71 3.10 16.47
C ASP A 55 8.98 2.23 16.33
N ASN A 56 10.02 2.77 15.71
CA ASN A 56 11.27 2.08 15.40
C ASN A 56 11.09 0.76 14.65
N ALA A 57 10.09 0.69 13.76
CA ALA A 57 9.84 -0.49 12.93
C ALA A 57 11.09 -0.91 12.15
N SER A 58 11.43 -2.20 12.21
CA SER A 58 12.64 -2.72 11.52
C SER A 58 12.66 -2.33 10.04
N LEU A 59 13.76 -1.73 9.60
CA LEU A 59 13.97 -1.33 8.20
C LEU A 59 13.95 -2.53 7.23
N GLY A 60 14.25 -3.72 7.74
CA GLY A 60 14.22 -4.98 6.96
C GLY A 60 12.89 -5.73 7.01
N ASP A 61 11.92 -5.28 7.81
CA ASP A 61 10.60 -5.92 7.93
C ASP A 61 9.55 -5.12 7.15
N PHE A 62 9.11 -5.69 6.03
CA PHE A 62 8.08 -5.08 5.17
C PHE A 62 6.75 -4.89 5.90
N GLY A 63 6.33 -5.92 6.64
CA GLY A 63 5.06 -5.91 7.36
C GLY A 63 5.04 -4.87 8.47
N ALA A 64 6.12 -4.80 9.25
CA ALA A 64 6.27 -3.79 10.29
C ALA A 64 6.26 -2.38 9.72
N ARG A 65 6.98 -2.12 8.62
CA ARG A 65 7.02 -0.79 7.98
C ARG A 65 5.67 -0.35 7.42
N MET A 66 4.92 -1.25 6.78
CA MET A 66 3.56 -0.96 6.31
C MET A 66 2.62 -0.61 7.48
N ARG A 67 2.62 -1.42 8.54
CA ARG A 67 1.77 -1.19 9.72
C ARG A 67 2.12 0.11 10.43
N ALA A 68 3.42 0.36 10.67
CA ALA A 68 3.90 1.57 11.31
C ALA A 68 3.55 2.83 10.50
N THR A 69 3.69 2.76 9.18
CA THR A 69 3.29 3.86 8.28
C THR A 69 1.80 4.16 8.40
N ASN A 70 0.95 3.13 8.42
CA ASN A 70 -0.50 3.34 8.54
C ASN A 70 -0.89 3.86 9.93
N ALA A 71 -0.27 3.36 11.00
CA ALA A 71 -0.47 3.89 12.34
C ALA A 71 -0.07 5.37 12.44
N TYR A 72 1.08 5.74 11.87
CA TYR A 72 1.51 7.13 11.75
C TYR A 72 0.52 7.98 10.96
N ALA A 73 0.06 7.51 9.80
CA ALA A 73 -0.90 8.20 8.95
C ALA A 73 -2.19 8.53 9.73
N SER A 74 -2.77 7.54 10.42
CA SER A 74 -3.97 7.73 11.24
C SER A 74 -3.77 8.74 12.37
N ARG A 75 -2.63 8.68 13.08
CA ARG A 75 -2.29 9.66 14.14
C ARG A 75 -2.16 11.09 13.62
N ASN A 76 -1.87 11.27 12.33
CA ASN A 76 -1.65 12.55 11.68
C ASN A 76 -2.83 13.00 10.80
N GLY A 77 -4.01 12.38 10.92
CA GLY A 77 -5.22 12.81 10.23
C GLY A 77 -5.35 12.34 8.78
N PHE A 78 -4.51 11.40 8.35
CA PHE A 78 -4.60 10.75 7.04
C PHE A 78 -5.38 9.45 7.12
N VAL A 79 -5.97 9.02 6.00
CA VAL A 79 -6.74 7.76 5.93
C VAL A 79 -5.84 6.54 6.03
N GLY A 80 -4.64 6.64 5.48
CA GLY A 80 -3.65 5.57 5.44
C GLY A 80 -2.40 6.05 4.72
N GLY A 81 -1.41 5.18 4.61
CA GLY A 81 -0.17 5.50 3.92
C GLY A 81 0.63 4.28 3.56
N PHE A 82 1.64 4.48 2.74
CA PHE A 82 2.59 3.42 2.39
C PHE A 82 4.03 3.97 2.35
N PRO A 83 5.01 3.17 2.82
CA PRO A 83 6.41 3.52 2.73
C PRO A 83 6.89 3.37 1.28
N THR A 84 7.75 4.29 0.85
CA THR A 84 8.52 4.15 -0.40
C THR A 84 9.69 3.17 -0.25
N PHE A 85 10.04 2.83 1.00
CA PHE A 85 11.24 2.09 1.41
C PHE A 85 12.56 2.77 1.04
N PHE A 86 12.55 4.04 0.63
CA PHE A 86 13.75 4.87 0.67
C PHE A 86 13.93 5.38 2.08
N ASP A 87 15.12 5.14 2.64
CA ASP A 87 15.49 5.58 3.97
C ASP A 87 16.80 6.37 3.85
N ALA A 88 16.96 7.39 4.69
CA ALA A 88 18.14 8.25 4.71
C ALA A 88 18.52 8.60 6.14
N ASP A 89 19.79 8.83 6.40
CA ASP A 89 20.27 9.43 7.64
C ASP A 89 21.08 10.68 7.29
N TYR A 90 20.56 11.84 7.67
CA TYR A 90 21.18 13.14 7.42
C TYR A 90 22.01 13.64 8.61
N GLY A 91 22.36 12.75 9.56
CA GLY A 91 23.14 13.05 10.77
C GLY A 91 22.30 13.27 12.03
N ASN A 92 20.97 13.16 11.94
CA ASN A 92 20.03 13.32 13.06
C ASN A 92 19.13 12.07 13.24
N GLY A 93 19.57 10.93 12.74
CA GLY A 93 18.82 9.68 12.76
C GLY A 93 18.13 9.37 11.44
N THR A 94 17.70 8.12 11.31
CA THR A 94 17.09 7.61 10.08
C THR A 94 15.69 8.18 9.88
N VAL A 95 15.42 8.70 8.69
CA VAL A 95 14.09 9.05 8.19
C VAL A 95 13.67 8.09 7.09
N CYS A 96 12.36 7.97 6.92
CA CYS A 96 11.69 6.99 6.09
C CYS A 96 10.74 7.69 5.14
N GLY A 97 11.03 7.62 3.83
CA GLY A 97 10.20 8.22 2.80
C GLY A 97 8.81 7.57 2.78
N THR A 98 7.78 8.38 3.00
CA THR A 98 6.42 7.92 3.28
C THR A 98 5.40 8.72 2.46
N VAL A 99 4.42 8.03 1.87
CA VAL A 99 3.27 8.65 1.18
C VAL A 99 2.03 8.50 2.05
N LEU A 100 1.34 9.62 2.31
CA LEU A 100 0.20 9.74 3.21
C LEU A 100 -1.03 10.18 2.42
N LEU A 101 -2.11 9.40 2.46
CA LEU A 101 -3.30 9.61 1.65
C LEU A 101 -4.31 10.52 2.36
N LYS A 102 -4.73 11.59 1.68
CA LYS A 102 -5.68 12.56 2.23
C LYS A 102 -7.09 11.97 2.34
N PRO A 103 -7.91 12.43 3.30
CA PRO A 103 -9.28 11.94 3.51
C PRO A 103 -10.21 12.04 2.29
N GLU A 104 -10.06 13.07 1.47
CA GLU A 104 -10.82 13.23 0.24
C GLU A 104 -10.47 12.16 -0.80
N ALA A 105 -9.22 11.69 -0.84
CA ALA A 105 -8.69 10.84 -1.90
C ALA A 105 -8.87 9.33 -1.67
N ALA A 106 -9.00 8.92 -0.42
CA ALA A 106 -9.07 7.52 -0.05
C ALA A 106 -10.11 7.27 1.03
N GLU A 107 -10.38 6.00 1.29
CA GLU A 107 -11.10 5.55 2.47
C GLU A 107 -10.48 4.26 3.01
N TRP A 108 -10.74 3.98 4.28
CA TRP A 108 -10.33 2.76 4.95
C TRP A 108 -11.54 1.91 5.29
N ARG A 109 -11.40 0.60 5.13
CA ARG A 109 -12.41 -0.40 5.50
C ARG A 109 -11.77 -1.60 6.19
N ASP A 110 -12.50 -2.17 7.13
CA ASP A 110 -12.32 -3.57 7.51
C ASP A 110 -13.07 -4.44 6.50
N VAL A 111 -12.32 -5.25 5.76
CA VAL A 111 -12.88 -6.12 4.72
C VAL A 111 -12.70 -7.58 5.14
N PRO A 112 -13.77 -8.39 5.14
CA PRO A 112 -13.67 -9.84 5.28
C PRO A 112 -12.57 -10.48 4.44
N LEU A 113 -11.77 -11.37 5.03
CA LEU A 113 -10.73 -12.10 4.32
C LEU A 113 -11.31 -12.90 3.13
N SER A 114 -12.55 -13.39 3.28
CA SER A 114 -13.32 -14.07 2.24
C SER A 114 -13.64 -13.16 1.05
N GLU A 115 -13.97 -11.90 1.29
CA GLU A 115 -14.19 -10.89 0.24
C GLU A 115 -12.88 -10.47 -0.46
N LEU A 116 -11.72 -10.75 0.14
CA LEU A 116 -10.40 -10.57 -0.48
C LEU A 116 -9.91 -11.83 -1.23
N GLY A 117 -10.72 -12.88 -1.31
CA GLY A 117 -10.35 -14.14 -1.98
C GLY A 117 -9.59 -15.13 -1.11
N ASN A 118 -9.65 -14.99 0.23
CA ASN A 118 -8.96 -15.82 1.21
C ASN A 118 -7.43 -15.96 1.00
N PRO A 119 -6.68 -14.86 0.78
CA PRO A 119 -5.23 -14.94 0.71
C PRO A 119 -4.65 -15.42 2.05
N ASP A 120 -3.55 -16.19 2.02
CA ASP A 120 -2.76 -16.47 3.23
C ASP A 120 -2.32 -15.13 3.85
N LEU A 121 -2.51 -14.96 5.16
CA LEU A 121 -2.15 -13.72 5.86
C LEU A 121 -0.64 -13.41 5.80
N ASN A 122 0.19 -14.44 5.59
CA ASN A 122 1.63 -14.34 5.41
C ASN A 122 2.04 -14.09 3.95
N ASP A 123 1.17 -14.37 2.98
CA ASP A 123 1.40 -14.04 1.58
C ASP A 123 0.99 -12.60 1.31
N ILE A 124 1.94 -11.70 1.56
CA ILE A 124 1.77 -10.27 1.36
C ILE A 124 1.32 -9.95 -0.07
N GLU A 125 1.89 -10.58 -1.09
CA GLU A 125 1.56 -10.26 -2.47
C GLU A 125 0.13 -10.69 -2.83
N ALA A 126 -0.30 -11.86 -2.36
CA ALA A 126 -1.68 -12.31 -2.51
C ALA A 126 -2.66 -11.36 -1.82
N ARG A 127 -2.30 -10.81 -0.65
CA ARG A 127 -3.14 -9.79 0.01
C ARG A 127 -3.27 -8.52 -0.82
N PHE A 128 -2.20 -8.05 -1.46
CA PHE A 128 -2.27 -6.91 -2.37
C PHE A 128 -3.17 -7.19 -3.58
N ARG A 129 -3.04 -8.36 -4.21
CA ARG A 129 -3.93 -8.77 -5.32
C ARG A 129 -5.39 -8.86 -4.88
N GLY A 130 -5.66 -9.50 -3.76
CA GLY A 130 -7.01 -9.63 -3.18
C GLY A 130 -7.64 -8.28 -2.87
N THR A 131 -6.86 -7.34 -2.30
CA THR A 131 -7.31 -5.97 -2.09
C THR A 131 -7.54 -5.22 -3.41
N GLN A 132 -6.70 -5.41 -4.43
CA GLN A 132 -6.92 -4.80 -5.73
C GLN A 132 -8.22 -5.31 -6.38
N ASP A 133 -8.49 -6.60 -6.31
CA ASP A 133 -9.71 -7.17 -6.88
C ASP A 133 -10.95 -6.67 -6.16
N TYR A 134 -10.88 -6.56 -4.82
CA TYR A 134 -11.92 -5.92 -4.03
C TYR A 134 -12.11 -4.46 -4.47
N ALA A 135 -11.05 -3.68 -4.56
CA ALA A 135 -11.10 -2.28 -4.99
C ALA A 135 -11.81 -2.14 -6.35
N ASN A 136 -11.44 -2.97 -7.33
CA ASN A 136 -12.04 -3.00 -8.65
C ASN A 136 -13.55 -3.32 -8.60
N ARG A 137 -13.96 -4.36 -7.86
CA ARG A 137 -15.37 -4.75 -7.70
C ARG A 137 -16.23 -3.65 -7.06
N HIS A 138 -15.62 -2.80 -6.24
CA HIS A 138 -16.30 -1.73 -5.51
C HIS A 138 -16.09 -0.34 -6.13
N GLY A 139 -15.57 -0.25 -7.36
CA GLY A 139 -15.48 1.01 -8.12
C GLY A 139 -14.35 1.94 -7.69
N PHE A 140 -13.36 1.43 -6.96
CA PHE A 140 -12.12 2.16 -6.65
C PHE A 140 -11.09 1.95 -7.77
N VAL A 141 -10.11 2.86 -7.86
CA VAL A 141 -9.00 2.74 -8.83
C VAL A 141 -8.05 1.60 -8.43
N GLY A 142 -7.85 1.44 -7.13
CA GLY A 142 -7.01 0.42 -6.55
C GLY A 142 -6.99 0.52 -5.04
N GLY A 143 -6.28 -0.39 -4.40
CA GLY A 143 -6.14 -0.39 -2.96
C GLY A 143 -4.96 -1.24 -2.50
N PHE A 144 -4.65 -1.12 -1.23
CA PHE A 144 -3.63 -1.95 -0.58
C PHE A 144 -4.06 -2.34 0.83
N PRO A 145 -3.60 -3.50 1.33
CA PRO A 145 -3.80 -3.88 2.71
C PRO A 145 -2.88 -3.03 3.60
N ASN A 146 -3.40 -2.47 4.70
CA ASN A 146 -2.59 -1.82 5.72
C ASN A 146 -1.80 -2.82 6.60
N LEU A 147 -2.00 -4.11 6.33
CA LEU A 147 -1.44 -5.29 6.99
C LEU A 147 -1.83 -5.50 8.46
N PHE A 148 -2.76 -4.71 8.99
CA PHE A 148 -3.51 -5.09 10.18
C PHE A 148 -4.62 -6.07 9.81
N HIS A 149 -4.91 -7.01 10.72
CA HIS A 149 -6.07 -7.87 10.66
C HIS A 149 -6.58 -8.11 12.08
N ALA A 150 -7.87 -8.37 12.20
CA ALA A 150 -8.49 -8.80 13.44
C ALA A 150 -9.00 -10.22 13.27
N GLU A 151 -8.68 -11.06 14.26
CA GLU A 151 -9.17 -12.43 14.35
C GLU A 151 -10.67 -12.45 14.72
N PRO A 152 -11.41 -13.51 14.34
CA PRO A 152 -12.76 -13.71 14.82
C PRO A 152 -12.78 -13.70 16.35
N ALA A 153 -13.62 -12.84 16.92
CA ALA A 153 -13.81 -12.75 18.35
C ALA A 153 -15.31 -12.77 18.67
N VAL A 154 -15.67 -13.57 19.67
CA VAL A 154 -17.00 -13.57 20.26
C VAL A 154 -16.95 -12.72 21.52
N GLY A 155 -17.35 -11.46 21.37
CA GLY A 155 -17.54 -10.53 22.49
C GLY A 155 -18.94 -10.64 23.08
N ARG A 156 -19.13 -10.09 24.28
CA ARG A 156 -20.41 -10.05 25.00
C ARG A 156 -21.54 -9.36 24.21
N TRP A 157 -21.21 -8.58 23.18
CA TRP A 157 -22.14 -7.79 22.35
C TRP A 157 -21.84 -7.80 20.85
N GLN A 158 -20.82 -8.53 20.38
CA GLN A 158 -20.42 -8.52 18.97
C GLN A 158 -19.84 -9.88 18.56
N VAL A 159 -20.28 -10.37 17.41
CA VAL A 159 -19.76 -11.61 16.82
C VAL A 159 -19.01 -11.23 15.55
N MET A 160 -17.68 -11.12 15.63
CA MET A 160 -16.85 -11.15 14.42
C MET A 160 -16.75 -12.62 13.99
N ARG A 161 -17.33 -12.93 12.83
CA ARG A 161 -17.48 -14.32 12.35
C ARG A 161 -16.30 -14.79 11.51
N GLU A 162 -15.46 -13.88 11.06
CA GLU A 162 -14.32 -14.16 10.19
C GLU A 162 -13.20 -13.13 10.40
N VAL A 163 -12.00 -13.45 9.91
CA VAL A 163 -10.88 -12.53 9.88
C VAL A 163 -11.25 -11.33 9.01
N VAL A 164 -11.02 -10.13 9.51
CA VAL A 164 -11.12 -8.89 8.71
C VAL A 164 -9.75 -8.28 8.52
N CYS A 165 -9.48 -7.74 7.33
CA CYS A 165 -8.24 -7.10 6.96
C CYS A 165 -8.45 -5.61 6.74
N GLY A 166 -7.61 -4.80 7.38
CA GLY A 166 -7.59 -3.37 7.16
C GLY A 166 -7.14 -3.06 5.72
N THR A 167 -7.99 -2.35 5.01
CA THR A 167 -7.88 -2.14 3.56
C THR A 167 -8.03 -0.66 3.25
N VAL A 168 -7.07 -0.10 2.52
CA VAL A 168 -7.07 1.30 2.08
C VAL A 168 -7.42 1.34 0.58
N LEU A 169 -8.39 2.16 0.21
CA LEU A 169 -9.01 2.19 -1.11
C LEU A 169 -8.93 3.60 -1.70
N LEU A 170 -8.40 3.72 -2.91
CA LEU A 170 -8.24 5.01 -3.61
C LEU A 170 -9.45 5.30 -4.50
N LYS A 171 -10.07 6.45 -4.25
CA LYS A 171 -11.28 6.87 -4.96
C LYS A 171 -10.96 7.26 -6.41
N PRO A 172 -11.94 7.11 -7.33
CA PRO A 172 -11.84 7.63 -8.68
C PRO A 172 -11.41 9.11 -8.70
N GLY A 173 -10.57 9.47 -9.67
CA GLY A 173 -10.09 10.84 -9.84
C GLY A 173 -8.80 11.18 -9.07
N PHE A 174 -8.41 10.40 -8.06
CA PHE A 174 -7.22 10.67 -7.22
C PHE A 174 -6.03 9.75 -7.50
N ALA A 175 -6.24 8.69 -8.28
CA ALA A 175 -5.19 7.78 -8.72
C ALA A 175 -5.49 7.26 -10.12
N GLU A 176 -4.54 6.54 -10.68
CA GLU A 176 -4.71 5.77 -11.91
C GLU A 176 -3.85 4.51 -11.91
N TRP A 177 -4.30 3.51 -12.66
CA TRP A 177 -3.55 2.29 -12.88
C TRP A 177 -2.67 2.42 -14.12
N ARG A 178 -1.44 1.91 -14.05
CA ARG A 178 -0.52 1.77 -15.20
C ARG A 178 0.31 0.51 -15.09
N ASP A 179 0.74 0.00 -16.24
CA ASP A 179 1.80 -0.98 -16.34
C ASP A 179 3.17 -0.32 -16.15
N VAL A 180 4.03 -0.95 -15.34
CA VAL A 180 5.43 -0.56 -15.14
C VAL A 180 6.32 -1.73 -15.54
N LEU A 181 7.25 -1.50 -16.47
CA LEU A 181 8.23 -2.50 -16.90
C LEU A 181 9.02 -3.04 -15.70
N LEU A 182 9.08 -4.36 -15.54
CA LEU A 182 9.84 -5.04 -14.48
C LEU A 182 11.13 -5.63 -15.01
N SER A 183 11.05 -6.26 -16.18
CA SER A 183 12.20 -6.87 -16.85
C SER A 183 11.93 -6.96 -18.35
N ARG A 184 13.02 -7.11 -19.11
CA ARG A 184 13.00 -7.37 -20.54
C ARG A 184 13.90 -8.55 -20.84
N ALA A 185 13.36 -9.57 -21.48
CA ALA A 185 14.12 -10.71 -21.96
C ALA A 185 15.11 -10.29 -23.06
N PRO A 186 16.29 -10.93 -23.17
CA PRO A 186 17.19 -10.71 -24.29
C PRO A 186 16.49 -11.07 -25.61
N ALA A 187 16.79 -10.29 -26.66
CA ALA A 187 16.26 -10.48 -28.01
C ALA A 187 16.94 -11.64 -28.75
#